data_AF-A0A2T0S6N0-F1
#
_entry.id   AF-A0A2T0S6N0-F1
#
_cell.length_a   1.000
_cell.length_b   1.000
_cell.length_c   1.000
_cell.angle_alpha   90.00
_cell.angle_beta   90.00
_cell.angle_gamma   90.00
#
_symmetry.space_group_name_H-M   'P 1'
#
loop_
_entity.id
_entity.type
_entity.pdbx_description
1 polymer ?
#
loop_
_entity_poly.entity_id
_entity_poly.type
_entity_poly.pdbx_seq_one_letter_code
_entity_poly.pdbx_strand_id
1 'polypeptide(L)'
;MDTGIYIPIVSDYGFKATFGNEADSLFLRTALQALIKSETPIQEVRFDKNVFEALTIDSRSGIFDLACTDENGSQFIVEMQLGLAPHFVQRMNRDGGPFLRLA
;
A
#
# COMPACT_ATOMS: atom_id res chain seq x y z
N MET A 1 -23.49 26.35 -7.61
CA MET A 1 -22.26 25.82 -8.24
C MET A 1 -22.30 24.33 -8.03
N ASP A 2 -22.73 23.58 -9.05
CA ASP A 2 -22.68 22.11 -9.04
C ASP A 2 -21.23 21.66 -9.09
N THR A 3 -20.66 21.42 -7.91
CA THR A 3 -19.42 20.66 -7.76
C THR A 3 -19.73 19.22 -8.17
N GLY A 4 -19.44 18.89 -9.43
CA GLY A 4 -19.48 17.51 -9.90
C GLY A 4 -18.74 16.58 -8.94
N ILE A 5 -19.25 15.37 -8.76
CA ILE A 5 -18.80 14.37 -7.78
C ILE A 5 -17.36 13.94 -8.12
N TYR A 6 -16.38 14.73 -7.68
CA TYR A 6 -14.97 14.40 -7.78
C TYR A 6 -14.49 13.86 -6.44
N ILE A 7 -13.93 12.66 -6.48
CA ILE A 7 -13.33 12.03 -5.31
C ILE A 7 -11.82 12.13 -5.49
N PRO A 8 -11.12 12.97 -4.73
CA PRO A 8 -9.68 13.10 -4.85
C PRO A 8 -8.99 11.80 -4.43
N ILE A 9 -8.03 11.33 -5.23
CA ILE A 9 -7.22 10.13 -4.91
C ILE A 9 -6.45 10.28 -3.59
N VAL A 10 -6.14 11.52 -3.20
CA VAL A 10 -5.47 11.86 -1.93
C VAL A 10 -6.43 11.92 -0.73
N SER A 11 -7.72 11.67 -0.91
CA SER A 11 -8.62 11.42 0.22
C SER A 11 -8.50 9.98 0.69
N ASP A 12 -8.78 9.71 1.96
CA ASP A 12 -8.77 8.35 2.50
C ASP A 12 -9.69 7.41 1.71
N TYR A 13 -10.89 7.87 1.35
CA TYR A 13 -11.81 7.10 0.51
C TYR A 13 -11.26 6.87 -0.91
N GLY A 14 -10.78 7.92 -1.58
CA GLY A 14 -10.23 7.81 -2.93
C GLY A 14 -8.99 6.90 -3.00
N PHE A 15 -8.14 6.99 -1.99
CA PHE A 15 -6.96 6.15 -1.82
C PHE A 15 -7.35 4.68 -1.63
N LYS A 16 -8.29 4.40 -0.70
CA LYS A 16 -8.79 3.04 -0.47
C LYS A 16 -9.53 2.46 -1.68
N ALA A 17 -10.34 3.27 -2.35
CA ALA A 17 -11.04 2.83 -3.56
C ALA A 17 -10.08 2.52 -4.73
N THR A 18 -8.96 3.25 -4.81
CA THR A 18 -7.99 3.10 -5.90
C THR A 18 -7.00 1.96 -5.65
N PHE A 19 -6.47 1.84 -4.43
CA PHE A 19 -5.41 0.88 -4.09
C PHE A 19 -5.87 -0.32 -3.28
N GLY A 20 -7.09 -0.30 -2.71
CA GLY A 20 -7.65 -1.38 -1.89
C GLY A 20 -8.48 -2.41 -2.65
N ASN A 21 -8.39 -2.46 -3.98
CA ASN A 21 -9.13 -3.46 -4.76
C ASN A 21 -8.44 -4.83 -4.68
N GLU A 22 -8.97 -5.72 -3.84
CA GLU A 22 -8.48 -7.11 -3.70
C GLU A 22 -8.86 -8.01 -4.90
N ALA A 23 -9.88 -7.65 -5.69
CA ALA A 23 -10.38 -8.48 -6.79
C ALA A 23 -9.55 -8.37 -8.07
N ASP A 24 -8.92 -7.21 -8.30
CA ASP A 24 -8.00 -6.98 -9.41
C ASP A 24 -6.78 -6.17 -8.94
N SER A 25 -5.64 -6.85 -8.88
CA SER A 25 -4.37 -6.27 -8.45
C SER A 25 -3.51 -5.76 -9.61
N LEU A 26 -3.97 -5.79 -10.87
CA LEU A 26 -3.18 -5.32 -12.01
C LEU A 26 -2.76 -3.85 -11.85
N PHE A 27 -3.72 -2.98 -11.55
CA PHE A 27 -3.44 -1.56 -11.32
C PHE A 27 -2.44 -1.37 -10.17
N LEU A 28 -2.66 -2.05 -9.04
CA LEU A 28 -1.79 -1.96 -7.87
C LEU A 28 -0.36 -2.42 -8.19
N ARG A 29 -0.21 -3.57 -8.86
CA ARG A 29 1.11 -4.10 -9.30
C ARG A 29 1.84 -3.12 -10.19
N THR A 30 1.17 -2.58 -11.21
CA THR A 30 1.76 -1.64 -12.16
C THR A 30 2.14 -0.32 -11.47
N ALA A 31 1.27 0.20 -10.59
CA ALA A 31 1.55 1.40 -9.83
C ALA A 31 2.75 1.22 -8.90
N LEU A 32 2.79 0.12 -8.14
CA LEU A 32 3.90 -0.20 -7.24
C LEU A 32 5.22 -0.34 -8.01
N GLN A 33 5.24 -1.08 -9.11
CA GLN A 33 6.42 -1.24 -9.95
C GLN A 33 6.96 0.12 -10.43
N ALA A 34 6.08 1.02 -10.89
CA ALA A 34 6.45 2.34 -11.34
C ALA A 34 6.98 3.22 -10.19
N LEU A 35 6.36 3.13 -9.00
CA LEU A 35 6.73 3.93 -7.83
C LEU A 35 8.10 3.52 -7.25
N ILE A 36 8.38 2.21 -7.18
CA ILE A 36 9.68 1.71 -6.70
C ILE A 36 10.74 1.68 -7.82
N LYS A 37 10.36 2.01 -9.06
CA LYS A 37 11.21 1.94 -10.26
C LYS A 37 11.86 0.56 -10.45
N SER A 38 11.09 -0.50 -10.22
CA SER A 38 11.58 -1.87 -10.40
C SER A 38 11.68 -2.23 -11.88
N GLU A 39 12.84 -2.77 -12.28
CA GLU A 39 13.05 -3.33 -13.62
C GLU A 39 12.29 -4.65 -13.80
N THR A 40 12.14 -5.42 -12.71
CA THR A 40 11.39 -6.68 -12.70
C THR A 40 9.91 -6.41 -12.43
N PRO A 41 8.98 -6.94 -13.26
CA PRO A 41 7.55 -6.85 -12.99
C PRO A 41 7.14 -7.53 -11.68
N ILE A 42 6.18 -6.92 -10.99
CA ILE A 42 5.55 -7.53 -9.82
C ILE A 42 4.51 -8.53 -10.32
N GLN A 43 4.69 -9.82 -10.01
CA GLN A 43 3.79 -10.88 -10.43
C GLN A 43 2.56 -10.94 -9.51
N GLU A 44 2.77 -10.86 -8.20
CA GLU A 44 1.71 -11.03 -7.20
C GLU A 44 1.79 -9.96 -6.10
N VAL A 45 0.62 -9.50 -5.63
CA VAL A 45 0.47 -8.63 -4.46
C VAL A 45 -0.63 -9.20 -3.58
N ARG A 46 -0.37 -9.30 -2.27
CA ARG A 46 -1.35 -9.75 -1.26
C ARG A 46 -1.42 -8.73 -0.13
N PHE A 47 -2.63 -8.41 0.31
CA PHE A 47 -2.87 -7.57 1.47
C PHE A 47 -2.63 -8.39 2.74
N ASP A 48 -1.75 -7.93 3.63
CA ASP A 48 -1.58 -8.55 4.94
C ASP A 48 -2.68 -8.06 5.90
N LYS A 49 -3.65 -8.94 6.17
CA LYS A 49 -4.85 -8.62 6.96
C LYS A 49 -4.56 -8.46 8.45
N ASN A 50 -3.39 -8.90 8.94
CA ASN A 50 -3.06 -8.87 10.37
C ASN A 50 -2.96 -7.45 10.96
N VAL A 51 -2.80 -6.43 10.12
CA VAL A 51 -2.70 -5.03 10.55
C VAL A 51 -4.03 -4.26 10.39
N PHE A 52 -4.95 -4.78 9.55
CA PHE A 52 -6.21 -4.11 9.24
C PHE A 52 -7.18 -4.09 10.43
N GLU A 53 -7.21 -5.15 11.25
CA GLU A 53 -8.12 -5.25 12.40
C GLU A 53 -7.66 -4.43 13.61
N ALA A 54 -6.35 -4.26 13.82
CA ALA A 54 -5.78 -3.50 14.94
C ALA A 54 -5.96 -1.97 14.81
N LEU A 55 -6.34 -1.48 13.62
CA LEU A 55 -6.51 -0.05 13.30
C LEU A 55 -7.95 0.46 13.43
N THR A 56 -8.87 -0.39 13.88
CA THR A 56 -10.30 -0.06 13.99
C THR A 56 -10.66 0.73 15.25
N ILE A 57 -9.77 0.83 16.23
CA ILE A 57 -10.05 1.49 17.52
C ILE A 57 -9.51 2.93 17.58
N ASP A 58 -8.48 3.26 16.80
CA ASP A 58 -7.94 4.63 16.77
C ASP A 58 -7.39 4.97 15.38
N SER A 59 -7.89 6.06 14.82
CA SER A 59 -7.85 6.41 13.41
C SER A 59 -6.43 6.56 12.84
N ARG A 60 -5.89 5.54 12.15
CA ARG A 60 -4.75 5.74 11.24
C ARG A 60 -5.19 5.53 9.80
N SER A 61 -5.34 6.67 9.14
CA SER A 61 -5.65 6.88 7.72
C SER A 61 -4.75 6.08 6.78
N GLY A 62 -5.36 5.44 5.78
CA GLY A 62 -4.72 4.91 4.55
C GLY A 62 -3.36 4.22 4.67
N ILE A 63 -3.19 3.23 5.56
CA ILE A 63 -1.99 2.37 5.59
C ILE A 63 -2.32 1.00 4.99
N PHE A 64 -1.49 0.51 4.07
CA PHE A 64 -1.57 -0.85 3.53
C PHE A 64 -0.21 -1.53 3.60
N ASP A 65 -0.17 -2.70 4.22
CA ASP A 65 0.97 -3.62 4.15
C ASP A 65 0.70 -4.65 3.05
N LEU A 66 1.59 -4.68 2.06
CA LEU A 66 1.45 -5.46 0.85
C LEU A 66 2.63 -6.42 0.72
N ALA A 67 2.37 -7.71 0.75
CA ALA A 67 3.35 -8.73 0.41
C ALA A 67 3.41 -8.87 -1.11
N CYS A 68 4.60 -8.63 -1.69
CA CYS A 68 4.82 -8.62 -3.13
C CYS A 68 5.80 -9.74 -3.53
N THR A 69 5.53 -10.35 -4.68
CA THR A 69 6.43 -11.31 -5.32
C THR A 69 6.70 -10.86 -6.76
N ASP A 70 7.97 -10.73 -7.14
CA ASP A 70 8.36 -10.41 -8.52
C ASP A 70 8.48 -11.66 -9.41
N GLU A 71 8.67 -11.47 -10.71
CA GLU A 71 8.84 -12.58 -11.65
C GLU A 71 10.10 -13.46 -11.42
N ASN A 72 11.10 -12.95 -10.67
CA ASN A 72 12.28 -13.72 -10.28
C ASN A 72 12.05 -14.55 -9.00
N GLY A 73 10.88 -14.41 -8.36
CA GLY A 73 10.55 -15.04 -7.09
C GLY A 73 11.07 -14.29 -5.86
N SER A 74 11.59 -13.07 -6.03
CA SER A 74 11.98 -12.21 -4.91
C SER A 74 10.73 -11.75 -4.15
N GLN A 75 10.78 -11.82 -2.83
CA GLN A 75 9.69 -11.40 -1.96
C GLN A 75 10.09 -10.14 -1.19
N PHE A 76 9.18 -9.18 -1.14
CA PHE A 76 9.37 -7.93 -0.40
C PHE A 76 8.04 -7.40 0.11
N ILE A 77 8.11 -6.59 1.16
CA ILE A 77 6.91 -5.95 1.73
C ILE A 77 6.91 -4.48 1.33
N VAL A 78 5.74 -4.01 0.89
CA VAL A 78 5.49 -2.60 0.63
C VAL A 78 4.52 -2.05 1.67
N GLU A 79 4.94 -1.02 2.40
CA GLU A 79 4.05 -0.21 3.24
C GLU A 79 3.65 1.05 2.45
N MET A 80 2.37 1.16 2.08
CA MET A 80 1.79 2.37 1.49
C MET A 80 1.10 3.18 2.57
N GLN A 81 1.30 4.49 2.59
CA GLN A 81 0.70 5.36 3.61
C GLN A 81 0.30 6.74 3.08
N LEU A 82 -0.89 7.22 3.47
CA LEU A 82 -1.36 8.57 3.22
C LEU A 82 -0.91 9.51 4.37
N GLY A 83 0.25 10.16 4.22
CA GLY A 83 0.76 11.20 5.15
C GLY A 83 2.07 10.86 5.89
N LEU A 84 2.54 11.81 6.70
CA LEU A 84 3.75 11.67 7.53
C LEU A 84 3.45 10.80 8.76
N ALA A 85 3.95 9.56 8.82
CA ALA A 85 3.81 8.74 10.03
C ALA A 85 4.95 8.97 11.05
N PRO A 86 4.66 9.44 12.28
CA PRO A 86 5.67 9.75 13.30
C PRO A 86 6.33 8.52 13.99
N HIS A 87 6.05 7.29 13.54
CA HIS A 87 6.60 6.05 14.16
C HIS A 87 7.11 5.03 13.13
N PHE A 88 7.61 5.50 11.98
CA PHE A 88 8.06 4.65 10.88
C PHE A 88 9.18 3.66 11.28
N VAL A 89 10.23 4.16 11.93
CA VAL A 89 11.41 3.35 12.31
C VAL A 89 11.04 2.19 13.25
N GLN A 90 10.02 2.38 14.08
CA GLN A 90 9.62 1.40 15.08
C GLN A 90 8.91 0.18 14.47
N ARG A 91 8.30 0.32 13.29
CA ARG A 91 7.63 -0.77 12.55
C ARG A 91 8.60 -1.58 11.70
N MET A 92 9.55 -0.92 11.02
CA MET A 92 10.59 -1.58 10.21
C MET A 92 11.39 -2.63 11.00
N ASN A 93 11.68 -2.38 12.29
CA ASN A 93 12.47 -3.29 13.12
C ASN A 93 11.74 -4.59 13.49
N ARG A 94 10.42 -4.71 13.25
CA ARG A 94 9.62 -5.87 13.68
C ARG A 94 9.62 -7.02 12.66
N ASP A 95 9.76 -6.71 11.36
CA ASP A 95 9.31 -7.64 10.31
C ASP A 95 10.45 -8.22 9.44
N GLY A 96 11.72 -7.86 9.69
CA GLY A 96 12.92 -8.65 9.33
C GLY A 96 13.24 -8.89 7.83
N GLY A 97 12.45 -8.40 6.88
CA GLY A 97 12.65 -8.54 5.43
C GLY A 97 13.03 -7.24 4.69
N PRO A 98 13.20 -7.26 3.35
CA PRO A 98 13.34 -6.03 2.57
C PRO A 98 12.02 -5.25 2.54
N PHE A 99 12.01 -4.07 3.16
CA PHE A 99 10.86 -3.17 3.25
C PHE A 99 11.00 -1.98 2.32
N LEU A 100 9.97 -1.74 1.50
CA LEU A 100 9.82 -0.56 0.64
C LEU A 100 8.68 0.30 1.17
N ARG A 101 8.98 1.56 1.51
CA ARG A 101 7.96 2.53 1.93
C ARG A 101 7.62 3.46 0.78
N LEU A 102 6.33 3.58 0.47
CA LEU A 102 5.81 4.57 -0.45
C LEU A 102 5.00 5.60 0.35
N ALA A 103 5.49 6.84 0.38
CA ALA A 103 4.96 7.97 1.14
C ALA A 103 4.62 9.14 0.23
#